data_AF-A0A7M1TAA0-F1
#
_entry.id   AF-A0A7M1TAA0-F1
#
_cell.length_a   1.000
_cell.length_b   1.000
_cell.length_c   1.000
_cell.angle_alpha   90.00
_cell.angle_beta   90.00
_cell.angle_gamma   90.00
#
_symmetry.space_group_name_H-M   'P 1'
#
loop_
_entity.id
_entity.type
_entity.pdbx_description
1 polymer ?
#
loop_
_entity_poly.entity_id
_entity_poly.type
_entity_poly.pdbx_seq_one_letter_code
_entity_poly.pdbx_strand_id
1 'polypeptide(L)'
;MKQIFETIMQLLTSVQALKYIDLDKGQIDQYDIRPAIAFPAALISLEIVNAEDETDTMQRVQLQITIRVAFDFSPSTSAVVPSPYIVLIPPPA
;
A
#
# COMPACT_ATOMS: atom_id res chain seq x y z
N MET A 1 -18.62 -6.36 10.89
CA MET A 1 -17.53 -5.89 10.01
C MET A 1 -17.68 -4.43 9.57
N LYS A 2 -18.84 -3.97 9.07
CA LYS A 2 -19.05 -2.56 8.65
C LYS A 2 -18.66 -1.51 9.70
N GLN A 3 -19.10 -1.68 10.96
CA GLN A 3 -18.76 -0.75 12.04
C GLN A 3 -17.25 -0.69 12.31
N ILE A 4 -16.56 -1.84 12.30
CA ILE A 4 -15.10 -1.89 12.49
C ILE A 4 -14.40 -1.13 11.37
N PHE A 5 -14.82 -1.33 10.12
CA PHE A 5 -14.31 -0.57 8.98
C PHE A 5 -14.53 0.95 9.15
N GLU A 6 -15.75 1.37 9.50
CA GLU A 6 -16.09 2.79 9.71
C GLU A 6 -15.24 3.41 10.83
N THR A 7 -15.03 2.69 11.93
CA THR A 7 -14.16 3.14 13.03
C THR A 7 -12.71 3.30 12.57
N ILE A 8 -12.15 2.32 11.83
CA ILE A 8 -10.78 2.41 11.30
C ILE A 8 -10.66 3.59 10.33
N MET A 9 -11.64 3.76 9.44
CA MET A 9 -11.68 4.87 8.48
C MET A 9 -11.70 6.23 9.19
N GLN A 10 -12.49 6.38 10.26
CA GLN A 10 -12.52 7.59 11.08
C GLN A 10 -11.18 7.85 11.76
N LEU A 11 -10.53 6.82 12.31
CA LEU A 11 -9.21 6.95 12.92
C LEU A 11 -8.16 7.38 11.89
N LEU A 12 -8.15 6.77 10.71
CA LEU A 12 -7.21 7.12 9.64
C LEU A 12 -7.46 8.51 9.05
N THR A 13 -8.69 9.02 9.10
CA THR A 13 -9.03 10.39 8.69
C THR A 13 -8.27 11.44 9.53
N SER A 14 -7.85 11.10 10.76
CA SER A 14 -6.99 11.99 11.57
C SER A 14 -5.59 12.19 10.98
N VAL A 15 -5.16 11.31 10.07
CA VAL A 15 -3.86 11.38 9.40
C VAL A 15 -3.97 12.23 8.14
N GLN A 16 -3.70 13.52 8.26
CA GLN A 16 -3.80 14.50 7.16
C GLN A 16 -2.91 14.19 5.95
N ALA A 17 -1.88 13.35 6.12
CA ALA A 17 -0.99 12.94 5.03
C ALA A 17 -1.65 11.95 4.05
N LEU A 18 -2.70 11.23 4.49
CA LEU A 18 -3.44 10.31 3.64
C LEU A 18 -4.46 11.08 2.81
N LYS A 19 -4.36 10.97 1.48
CA LYS A 19 -5.29 11.61 0.54
C LYS A 19 -6.44 10.70 0.13
N TYR A 20 -6.29 9.41 0.33
CA TYR A 20 -7.29 8.40 -0.02
C TYR A 20 -7.30 7.29 1.02
N ILE A 21 -8.49 6.93 1.50
CA ILE A 21 -8.71 5.84 2.45
C ILE A 21 -9.91 5.05 1.95
N ASP A 22 -9.74 3.75 1.71
CA ASP A 22 -10.83 2.90 1.22
C ASP A 22 -10.56 1.42 1.52
N LEU A 23 -11.54 0.56 1.24
CA LEU A 23 -11.36 -0.87 1.24
C LEU A 23 -10.34 -1.30 0.19
N ASP A 24 -9.55 -2.29 0.57
CA ASP A 24 -8.65 -2.96 -0.32
C ASP A 24 -9.39 -3.94 -1.23
N LYS A 25 -9.46 -3.61 -2.52
CA LYS A 25 -10.07 -4.44 -3.59
C LYS A 25 -9.04 -4.86 -4.62
N GLY A 26 -7.75 -4.74 -4.29
CA GLY A 26 -6.64 -5.03 -5.21
C GLY A 26 -6.35 -3.91 -6.23
N GLN A 27 -6.83 -2.68 -5.97
CA GLN A 27 -6.57 -1.54 -6.85
C GLN A 27 -5.09 -1.23 -7.06
N ILE A 28 -4.19 -1.62 -6.15
CA ILE A 28 -2.74 -1.38 -6.27
C ILE A 28 -1.96 -2.61 -6.76
N ASP A 29 -2.66 -3.73 -7.00
CA ASP A 29 -2.01 -5.00 -7.39
C ASP A 29 -1.83 -5.12 -8.91
N GLN A 30 -2.44 -4.21 -9.69
CA GLN A 30 -2.20 -4.08 -11.12
C GLN A 30 -1.05 -3.11 -11.37
N TYR A 31 0.12 -3.64 -11.71
CA TYR A 31 1.32 -2.85 -11.99
C TYR A 31 1.36 -2.28 -13.41
N ASP A 32 0.62 -2.87 -14.35
CA ASP A 32 0.63 -2.46 -15.76
C ASP A 32 -0.11 -1.14 -16.02
N ILE A 33 -1.02 -0.76 -15.11
CA ILE A 33 -1.86 0.44 -15.24
C ILE A 33 -1.75 1.24 -13.96
N ARG A 34 -1.39 2.53 -14.07
CA ARG A 34 -1.36 3.42 -12.90
C ARG A 34 -2.76 3.47 -12.28
N PRO A 35 -2.92 3.10 -11.00
CA PRO A 35 -4.23 3.02 -10.40
C PRO A 35 -4.82 4.41 -10.18
N ALA A 36 -6.14 4.52 -10.35
CA ALA A 36 -6.89 5.77 -10.24
C ALA A 36 -7.16 6.17 -8.77
N ILE A 37 -6.13 6.13 -7.92
CA ILE A 37 -6.21 6.52 -6.51
C ILE A 37 -5.28 7.70 -6.23
N ALA A 38 -5.64 8.52 -5.23
CA ALA A 38 -4.82 9.65 -4.81
C ALA A 38 -3.78 9.20 -3.79
N PHE A 39 -2.49 9.35 -4.12
CA PHE A 39 -1.40 9.00 -3.22
C PHE A 39 -0.94 10.20 -2.36
N PRO A 40 -0.56 9.99 -1.09
CA PRO A 40 -0.52 8.70 -0.36
C PRO A 40 -1.92 8.16 -0.05
N ALA A 41 -2.09 6.84 -0.15
CA ALA A 41 -3.35 6.15 0.08
C ALA A 41 -3.21 5.07 1.16
N ALA A 42 -4.26 4.82 1.94
CA ALA A 42 -4.35 3.70 2.86
C ALA A 42 -5.51 2.78 2.46
N LEU A 43 -5.22 1.51 2.25
CA LEU A 43 -6.18 0.50 1.84
C LEU A 43 -6.40 -0.50 2.98
N ILE A 44 -7.65 -0.69 3.38
CA ILE A 44 -8.01 -1.49 4.55
C ILE A 44 -8.60 -2.83 4.10
N SER A 45 -8.05 -3.92 4.59
CA SER A 45 -8.62 -5.27 4.47
C SER A 45 -9.00 -5.80 5.85
N LEU A 46 -10.11 -6.53 5.91
CA LEU A 46 -10.66 -7.15 7.11
C LEU A 46 -10.93 -8.62 6.83
N GLU A 47 -10.34 -9.51 7.62
CA GLU A 47 -10.50 -10.95 7.45
C GLU A 47 -10.76 -11.62 8.79
N ILE A 48 -11.75 -12.51 8.85
CA ILE A 48 -11.96 -13.38 10.02
C ILE A 48 -11.04 -14.57 9.85
N VAL A 49 -9.99 -14.64 10.67
CA VAL A 49 -8.98 -15.71 10.59
C VAL A 49 -9.37 -16.93 11.40
N ASN A 50 -10.21 -16.76 12.42
CA ASN A 50 -10.72 -17.85 13.23
C ASN A 50 -12.09 -17.49 13.83
N ALA A 51 -12.94 -18.49 14.00
CA ALA A 51 -14.20 -18.40 14.70
C ALA A 51 -14.43 -19.70 15.49
N GLU A 52 -14.57 -19.57 16.80
CA GLU A 52 -14.76 -20.70 17.72
C GLU A 52 -16.08 -20.51 18.46
N ASP A 53 -16.90 -21.56 18.49
CA ASP A 53 -18.11 -21.60 19.30
C ASP A 53 -17.73 -21.78 20.78
N GLU A 54 -18.07 -20.81 21.61
CA GLU A 54 -17.90 -20.88 23.07
C GLU A 54 -19.17 -21.44 23.73
N THR A 55 -20.34 -21.12 23.17
CA THR A 55 -21.64 -21.70 23.54
C THR A 55 -22.53 -21.77 22.29
N ASP A 56 -23.72 -22.38 22.40
CA ASP A 56 -24.72 -22.42 21.31
C ASP A 56 -25.15 -21.03 20.78
N THR A 57 -24.84 -19.94 21.50
CA THR A 57 -25.23 -18.57 21.12
C THR A 57 -24.06 -17.59 21.09
N MET A 58 -22.85 -18.02 21.42
CA MET A 58 -21.68 -17.15 21.49
C MET A 58 -20.51 -17.73 20.72
N GLN A 59 -19.95 -16.90 19.84
CA GLN A 59 -18.74 -17.19 19.11
C GLN A 59 -17.63 -16.22 19.48
N ARG A 60 -16.46 -16.75 19.76
CA ARG A 60 -15.22 -15.99 19.79
C ARG A 60 -14.68 -15.89 18.37
N VAL A 61 -14.51 -14.66 17.88
CA VAL A 61 -14.02 -14.40 16.53
C VAL A 61 -12.69 -13.67 16.60
N GLN A 62 -11.69 -14.18 15.89
CA GLN A 62 -10.42 -13.51 15.68
C GLN A 62 -10.44 -12.81 14.32
N LEU A 63 -10.29 -11.49 14.35
CA LEU A 63 -10.27 -10.64 13.17
C LEU A 63 -8.85 -10.13 12.91
N GLN A 64 -8.37 -10.29 11.69
CA GLN A 64 -7.16 -9.65 11.19
C GLN A 64 -7.53 -8.39 10.41
N ILE A 65 -6.84 -7.29 10.73
CA ILE A 65 -7.00 -6.00 10.07
C ILE A 65 -5.67 -5.69 9.39
N THR A 66 -5.66 -5.53 8.08
CA THR A 66 -4.48 -5.19 7.31
C THR A 66 -4.65 -3.81 6.69
N ILE A 67 -3.71 -2.91 6.92
CA ILE A 67 -3.71 -1.56 6.33
C ILE A 67 -2.49 -1.46 5.42
N ARG A 68 -2.71 -1.46 4.10
CA ARG A 68 -1.65 -1.25 3.11
C ARG A 68 -1.53 0.24 2.80
N VAL A 69 -0.38 0.82 3.08
CA VAL A 69 -0.11 2.23 2.75
C VAL A 69 0.67 2.28 1.44
N ALA A 70 0.08 2.96 0.44
CA ALA A 70 0.65 3.09 -0.88
C ALA A 70 1.13 4.53 -1.11
N PHE A 71 2.30 4.66 -1.72
CA PHE A 71 2.92 5.94 -2.08
C PHE A 71 3.15 5.98 -3.58
N ASP A 72 3.05 7.17 -4.18
CA ASP A 72 3.43 7.39 -5.57
C ASP A 72 4.96 7.44 -5.63
N PHE A 73 5.58 6.35 -6.07
CA PHE A 73 7.00 6.34 -6.33
C PHE A 73 7.24 6.88 -7.75
N SER A 74 7.53 8.18 -7.84
CA SER A 74 8.16 8.74 -9.03
C SER A 74 9.67 8.59 -8.87
N PRO A 75 10.35 7.74 -9.67
CA PRO A 75 11.80 7.77 -9.72
C PRO A 75 12.22 9.06 -10.42
N SER A 76 12.38 10.15 -9.67
CA SER A 76 13.25 11.25 -10.07
C SER A 76 14.71 10.83 -9.89
N THR A 77 15.10 9.68 -10.45
CA THR A 77 16.48 9.51 -10.89
C THR A 77 16.55 10.13 -12.26
N SER A 78 16.99 11.39 -12.32
CA SER A 78 17.50 11.98 -13.55
C SER A 78 18.35 10.93 -14.25
N ALA A 79 17.95 10.52 -15.46
CA ALA A 79 18.75 9.68 -16.33
C ALA A 79 19.96 10.46 -16.89
N VAL A 80 20.60 11.28 -16.05
CA VAL A 80 21.93 11.82 -16.28
C VAL A 80 22.89 10.85 -15.63
N VAL A 81 22.98 9.65 -16.22
CA VAL A 81 24.19 8.85 -16.09
C VAL A 81 25.29 9.67 -16.77
N PRO A 82 26.34 10.13 -16.07
CA PRO A 82 27.48 10.72 -16.76
C PRO A 82 28.04 9.65 -17.71
N SER A 83 28.19 10.02 -18.98
CA SER A 83 28.78 9.16 -20.01
C SER A 83 30.07 8.53 -19.46
N PRO A 84 30.26 7.20 -19.54
CA PRO A 84 31.52 6.60 -19.14
C PRO A 84 32.60 7.17 -20.06
N TYR A 85 33.47 8.01 -19.51
CA TYR A 85 34.69 8.43 -20.19
C TYR A 85 35.52 7.17 -20.43
N ILE A 86 35.45 6.64 -21.66
CA ILE A 86 36.42 5.65 -22.14
C ILE A 86 37.74 6.41 -22.22
N VAL A 87 38.64 6.15 -21.27
CA VAL A 87 40.02 6.59 -21.34
C VAL A 87 40.64 5.87 -22.54
N LEU A 88 40.71 6.56 -23.68
CA LEU A 88 41.53 6.14 -24.81
C LEU A 88 42.99 6.28 -24.37
N ILE A 89 43.58 5.18 -23.90
CA ILE A 89 45.02 5.08 -23.71
C ILE A 89 45.64 5.03 -25.12
N PRO A 90 46.49 5.99 -25.53
CA PRO A 90 47.14 5.91 -26.84
C PRO A 90 48.16 4.76 -26.86
N PRO A 91 48.39 4.12 -28.02
CA PRO A 91 49.30 2.98 -28.12
C PRO A 91 50.76 3.41 -27.89
N PRO A 92 51.60 2.56 -27.27
CA PRO A 92 53.00 2.87 -27.06
C PRO A 92 53.76 2.95 -28.40
N ALA A 93 54.63 3.96 -28.50
CA ALA A 93 55.57 4.16 -29.61
C ALA A 93 56.77 3.21 -29.52
#